data_AF-A0A1X2A1W3-F1
#
_entry.id   AF-A0A1X2A1W3-F1
#
_cell.length_a   1.000
_cell.length_b   1.000
_cell.length_c   1.000
_cell.angle_alpha   90.00
_cell.angle_beta   90.00
_cell.angle_gamma   90.00
#
_symmetry.space_group_name_H-M   'P 1'
#
loop_
_entity.id
_entity.type
_entity.pdbx_description
1 polymer ?
#
loop_
_entity_poly.entity_id
_entity_poly.type
_entity_poly.pdbx_seq_one_letter_code
_entity_poly.pdbx_strand_id
1 'polypeptide(L)'
;MRIRPARVVGLFAAGLLVAALTTDAWSVVAPPAARAAPTGPTLPLGHAGRWITDADGRVVVLHGLNHVYKIPPYEPAADGFGDDDAAFLQANGFNAMRVGVIWAAVEPQPLTYDDNYLTSIAQTVATLASHGIVSLLDFHQDLYNEAFQGEGAPAWAVQTAGLPNPQLGFPGNYFANPAEEHAWHAFWSDAPAPDGIGLQDHYTRAWAHVASFFRGNPGVFGYEVLNEPWPGFIWEGCFNPVLGCPLQDHKLTVFYRKVVPAIRAADPTTLVFFEPNTLFDEGIHTDLGHIVDPSTGFSFHDYCAIEAVLHRNIACRFEDGVTITNASLYADFNHIPPLLTEFGATNDLNNIAEVMRHTDRHRMGWLEWAYTGNDKTSSSPNDQALVFDPSRPPTGANVNAAKLGVLAAPYPQVVAGTPRDWSFRSGVFRLRYSTERADRAGSFAPGTQTFISVPPVEYPNGYQVSVAGGQAVSAPNAPVLAVVADAGATTVDVAVTP
;
A
#
# COMPACT_ATOMS: atom_id res chain seq x y z
N MET A 1 11.13 57.96 63.80
CA MET A 1 12.28 58.88 63.73
C MET A 1 12.37 59.39 62.30
N ARG A 2 12.56 60.71 62.11
CA ARG A 2 12.50 61.49 60.84
C ARG A 2 13.36 60.85 59.73
N ILE A 3 13.04 60.99 58.44
CA ILE A 3 13.40 62.16 57.59
C ILE A 3 12.56 62.16 56.28
N ARG A 4 11.94 63.31 55.96
CA ARG A 4 11.69 63.85 54.60
C ARG A 4 12.80 64.92 54.34
N PRO A 5 13.02 65.56 53.15
CA PRO A 5 12.31 65.54 51.85
C PRO A 5 13.24 65.57 50.59
N ALA A 6 12.68 65.58 49.37
CA ALA A 6 13.11 66.50 48.31
C ALA A 6 11.97 66.72 47.28
N ARG A 7 11.67 68.00 47.03
CA ARG A 7 10.78 68.52 45.98
C ARG A 7 11.65 69.11 44.86
N VAL A 8 10.98 69.46 43.75
CA VAL A 8 11.30 70.53 42.74
C VAL A 8 11.96 70.01 41.45
N VAL A 9 11.62 70.37 40.20
CA VAL A 9 10.50 71.08 39.52
C VAL A 9 10.68 70.85 37.99
N GLY A 10 9.57 70.72 37.26
CA GLY A 10 9.34 71.31 35.92
C GLY A 10 9.78 70.53 34.66
N LEU A 11 9.23 70.76 33.47
CA LEU A 11 8.06 71.52 32.99
C LEU A 11 7.94 71.24 31.46
N PHE A 12 6.72 71.31 30.90
CA PHE A 12 6.35 71.34 29.46
C PHE A 12 6.51 70.01 28.66
N ALA A 13 5.72 69.63 27.64
CA ALA A 13 4.75 70.33 26.79
C ALA A 13 3.74 69.36 26.13
N ALA A 14 2.58 69.93 25.77
CA ALA A 14 1.58 69.62 24.73
C ALA A 14 1.66 68.36 23.83
N GLY A 15 0.49 67.78 23.53
CA GLY A 15 0.26 67.05 22.27
C GLY A 15 -0.97 66.14 22.21
N LEU A 16 -2.12 66.69 21.78
CA LEU A 16 -3.33 66.06 21.18
C LEU A 16 -3.71 64.60 21.53
N LEU A 17 -4.86 64.44 22.21
CA LEU A 17 -5.71 63.24 22.13
C LEU A 17 -6.77 63.42 21.05
N VAL A 18 -6.76 62.54 20.03
CA VAL A 18 -7.89 62.32 19.12
C VAL A 18 -8.75 61.21 19.71
N ALA A 19 -10.02 61.51 19.97
CA ALA A 19 -11.02 60.54 20.38
C ALA A 19 -11.44 59.68 19.17
N ALA A 20 -11.36 58.36 19.31
CA ALA A 20 -11.99 57.42 18.39
C ALA A 20 -13.08 56.63 19.15
N LEU A 21 -14.29 56.74 18.64
CA LEU A 21 -15.52 56.10 19.09
C LEU A 21 -15.41 54.57 18.95
N THR A 22 -15.65 53.83 20.03
CA THR A 22 -15.83 52.38 19.99
C THR A 22 -17.30 52.06 19.76
N THR A 23 -17.62 51.45 18.61
CA THR A 23 -18.90 50.79 18.39
C THR A 23 -18.75 49.29 18.66
N ASP A 24 -19.48 48.80 19.65
CA ASP A 24 -19.59 47.37 19.99
C ASP A 24 -20.25 46.59 18.84
N ALA A 25 -19.46 45.77 18.15
CA ALA A 25 -19.96 44.79 17.19
C ALA A 25 -19.95 43.41 17.86
N TRP A 26 -21.14 42.84 18.03
CA TRP A 26 -21.36 41.48 18.49
C TRP A 26 -20.68 40.52 17.51
N SER A 27 -19.63 39.85 17.97
CA SER A 27 -18.94 38.83 17.18
C SER A 27 -19.85 37.59 17.11
N VAL A 28 -20.53 37.43 15.98
CA VAL A 28 -21.15 36.15 15.62
C VAL A 28 -20.01 35.16 15.41
N VAL A 29 -19.78 34.30 16.40
CA VAL A 29 -18.93 33.13 16.23
C VAL A 29 -19.59 32.27 15.15
N ALA A 30 -18.93 32.17 13.99
CA ALA A 30 -19.37 31.26 12.95
C ALA A 30 -19.46 29.84 13.56
N PRO A 31 -20.53 29.08 13.31
CA PRO A 31 -20.58 27.69 13.73
C PRO A 31 -19.36 26.95 13.16
N PRO A 32 -18.76 26.00 13.90
CA PRO A 32 -17.67 25.19 13.36
C PRO A 32 -18.15 24.59 12.04
N ALA A 33 -17.31 24.70 11.00
CA ALA A 33 -17.58 24.05 9.73
C ALA A 33 -17.91 22.58 10.02
N ALA A 34 -19.08 22.12 9.56
CA ALA A 34 -19.46 20.73 9.70
C ALA A 34 -18.32 19.89 9.09
N ARG A 35 -17.68 19.07 9.93
CA ARG A 35 -16.68 18.11 9.46
C ARG A 35 -17.37 17.28 8.37
N ALA A 36 -16.85 17.33 7.15
CA ALA A 36 -17.39 16.53 6.05
C ALA A 36 -17.50 15.09 6.54
N ALA A 37 -18.63 14.44 6.25
CA ALA A 37 -18.79 13.02 6.56
C ALA A 37 -17.61 12.25 5.93
N PRO A 38 -16.99 11.30 6.65
CA PRO A 38 -15.89 10.53 6.10
C PRO A 38 -16.36 9.79 4.83
N THR A 39 -15.69 10.02 3.70
CA THR A 39 -16.01 9.40 2.40
C THR A 39 -15.19 8.13 2.13
N GLY A 40 -14.63 7.51 3.17
CA GLY A 40 -13.73 6.36 3.10
C GLY A 40 -14.15 5.19 4.00
N PRO A 41 -13.28 4.18 4.14
CA PRO A 41 -13.56 3.04 5.01
C PRO A 41 -13.52 3.43 6.49
N THR A 42 -14.34 2.76 7.30
CA THR A 42 -14.26 2.84 8.77
C THR A 42 -13.15 1.91 9.25
N LEU A 43 -12.16 2.43 9.98
CA LEU A 43 -10.99 1.67 10.42
C LEU A 43 -11.22 0.98 11.78
N PRO A 44 -10.51 -0.10 12.12
CA PRO A 44 -9.48 -0.79 11.31
C PRO A 44 -10.09 -1.62 10.17
N LEU A 45 -9.26 -1.97 9.18
CA LEU A 45 -9.63 -2.96 8.18
C LEU A 45 -9.47 -4.38 8.75
N GLY A 46 -10.33 -5.28 8.30
CA GLY A 46 -10.28 -6.72 8.54
C GLY A 46 -10.65 -7.45 7.25
N HIS A 47 -11.14 -8.69 7.36
CA HIS A 47 -11.65 -9.41 6.19
C HIS A 47 -12.80 -10.35 6.52
N ALA A 48 -13.59 -10.67 5.48
CA ALA A 48 -14.61 -11.72 5.49
C ALA A 48 -14.43 -12.59 4.24
N GLY A 49 -13.86 -13.78 4.44
CA GLY A 49 -13.42 -14.62 3.32
C GLY A 49 -12.42 -13.87 2.44
N ARG A 50 -12.71 -13.79 1.14
CA ARG A 50 -11.87 -13.09 0.15
C ARG A 50 -11.93 -11.56 0.19
N TRP A 51 -12.79 -10.99 1.02
CA TRP A 51 -13.07 -9.55 0.97
C TRP A 51 -12.36 -8.85 2.11
N ILE A 52 -11.53 -7.85 1.79
CA ILE A 52 -11.13 -6.85 2.79
C ILE A 52 -12.39 -6.08 3.17
N THR A 53 -12.60 -5.91 4.47
CA THR A 53 -13.76 -5.20 5.02
C THR A 53 -13.35 -4.10 5.96
N ASP A 54 -14.13 -3.04 5.99
CA ASP A 54 -14.01 -2.02 7.02
C ASP A 54 -14.64 -2.48 8.35
N ALA A 55 -14.50 -1.71 9.42
CA ALA A 55 -15.01 -2.05 10.74
C ALA A 55 -16.56 -2.15 10.81
N ASP A 56 -17.28 -1.58 9.83
CA ASP A 56 -18.73 -1.70 9.68
C ASP A 56 -19.13 -2.95 8.86
N GLY A 57 -18.15 -3.65 8.29
CA GLY A 57 -18.27 -4.85 7.46
C GLY A 57 -18.53 -4.57 5.98
N ARG A 58 -18.37 -3.31 5.51
CA ARG A 58 -18.46 -2.95 4.09
C ARG A 58 -17.21 -3.45 3.37
N VAL A 59 -17.36 -3.91 2.14
CA VAL A 59 -16.21 -4.37 1.33
C VAL A 59 -15.37 -3.15 0.94
N VAL A 60 -14.05 -3.26 1.08
CA VAL A 60 -13.09 -2.22 0.70
C VAL A 60 -12.25 -2.71 -0.47
N VAL A 61 -12.13 -1.89 -1.50
CA VAL A 61 -11.20 -2.11 -2.62
C VAL A 61 -10.08 -1.10 -2.48
N LEU A 62 -8.84 -1.57 -2.44
CA LEU A 62 -7.65 -0.75 -2.24
C LEU A 62 -6.97 -0.53 -3.59
N HIS A 63 -6.93 0.69 -4.09
CA HIS A 63 -6.11 1.09 -5.24
C HIS A 63 -5.09 2.13 -4.79
N GLY A 64 -3.83 1.91 -5.12
CA GLY A 64 -2.73 2.70 -4.59
C GLY A 64 -1.43 2.53 -5.37
N LEU A 65 -0.35 2.99 -4.75
CA LEU A 65 1.00 2.86 -5.27
C LEU A 65 1.94 2.30 -4.22
N ASN A 66 3.14 1.95 -4.66
CA ASN A 66 4.30 1.65 -3.84
C ASN A 66 5.14 2.90 -3.64
N HIS A 67 5.67 3.06 -2.42
CA HIS A 67 6.71 4.02 -2.14
C HIS A 67 7.72 3.43 -1.16
N VAL A 68 8.89 3.08 -1.69
CA VAL A 68 9.96 2.39 -0.99
C VAL A 68 11.26 3.16 -1.23
N TYR A 69 11.86 3.70 -0.17
CA TYR A 69 13.16 4.38 -0.27
C TYR A 69 14.29 3.41 0.08
N LYS A 70 15.01 2.95 -0.95
CA LYS A 70 15.94 1.80 -0.87
C LYS A 70 17.39 2.15 -0.49
N ILE A 71 17.68 3.40 -0.17
CA ILE A 71 19.03 3.90 0.13
C ILE A 71 19.05 4.51 1.53
N PRO A 72 20.10 4.31 2.36
CA PRO A 72 20.21 4.97 3.67
C PRO A 72 19.91 6.47 3.58
N PRO A 73 19.05 7.02 4.45
CA PRO A 73 18.53 6.43 5.70
C PRO A 73 17.28 5.53 5.56
N TYR A 74 16.85 5.18 4.35
CA TYR A 74 15.68 4.34 4.04
C TYR A 74 14.32 4.96 4.42
N GLU A 75 14.29 6.27 4.61
CA GLU A 75 13.10 7.02 5.00
C GLU A 75 12.44 7.64 3.75
N PRO A 76 11.16 7.34 3.46
CA PRO A 76 10.38 8.03 2.42
C PRO A 76 10.54 9.56 2.41
N ALA A 77 10.48 10.19 3.58
CA ALA A 77 10.62 11.65 3.68
C ALA A 77 11.99 12.18 3.20
N ALA A 78 13.01 11.33 3.06
CA ALA A 78 14.34 11.73 2.62
C ALA A 78 14.42 12.04 1.11
N ASP A 79 13.51 11.51 0.27
CA ASP A 79 13.42 11.88 -1.15
C ASP A 79 12.45 13.02 -1.45
N GLY A 80 11.77 13.51 -0.42
CA GLY A 80 10.88 14.66 -0.47
C GLY A 80 9.40 14.33 -0.27
N PHE A 81 9.02 13.05 -0.17
CA PHE A 81 7.62 12.66 0.01
C PHE A 81 6.94 13.35 1.21
N GLY A 82 5.79 13.99 0.97
CA GLY A 82 5.11 14.83 1.95
C GLY A 82 3.59 14.97 1.79
N ASP A 83 3.05 16.04 2.38
CA ASP A 83 1.61 16.35 2.46
C ASP A 83 1.00 16.65 1.08
N ASP A 84 1.76 17.30 0.19
CA ASP A 84 1.32 17.59 -1.18
C ASP A 84 1.25 16.34 -2.05
N ASP A 85 2.12 15.35 -1.83
CA ASP A 85 2.04 14.02 -2.44
C ASP A 85 0.79 13.26 -1.96
N ALA A 86 0.53 13.24 -0.65
CA ALA A 86 -0.67 12.61 -0.10
C ALA A 86 -1.97 13.30 -0.58
N ALA A 87 -1.97 14.63 -0.68
CA ALA A 87 -3.07 15.39 -1.26
C ALA A 87 -3.26 15.08 -2.75
N PHE A 88 -2.18 14.93 -3.52
CA PHE A 88 -2.22 14.51 -4.92
C PHE A 88 -2.82 13.11 -5.07
N LEU A 89 -2.39 12.15 -4.24
CA LEU A 89 -2.92 10.79 -4.26
C LEU A 89 -4.44 10.77 -3.98
N GLN A 90 -4.87 11.48 -2.93
CA GLN A 90 -6.29 11.63 -2.59
C GLN A 90 -7.09 12.27 -3.72
N ALA A 91 -6.58 13.36 -4.32
CA ALA A 91 -7.27 14.08 -5.39
C ALA A 91 -7.49 13.22 -6.65
N ASN A 92 -6.65 12.19 -6.84
CA ASN A 92 -6.73 11.25 -7.95
C ASN A 92 -7.36 9.91 -7.56
N GLY A 93 -7.96 9.82 -6.37
CA GLY A 93 -8.81 8.71 -5.98
C GLY A 93 -8.08 7.49 -5.40
N PHE A 94 -6.76 7.56 -5.18
CA PHE A 94 -6.03 6.51 -4.49
C PHE A 94 -6.40 6.49 -3.00
N ASN A 95 -6.49 5.30 -2.42
CA ASN A 95 -6.87 5.11 -1.02
C ASN A 95 -5.92 4.19 -0.25
N ALA A 96 -4.86 3.70 -0.88
CA ALA A 96 -3.84 2.89 -0.25
C ALA A 96 -2.43 3.24 -0.71
N MET A 97 -1.43 2.90 0.11
CA MET A 97 -0.01 2.98 -0.25
C MET A 97 0.73 1.79 0.39
N ARG A 98 1.58 1.11 -0.38
CA ARG A 98 2.56 0.16 0.15
C ARG A 98 3.81 0.93 0.52
N VAL A 99 4.12 0.98 1.82
CA VAL A 99 5.22 1.75 2.38
C VAL A 99 6.33 0.79 2.78
N GLY A 100 7.48 0.93 2.14
CA GLY A 100 8.62 0.06 2.40
C GLY A 100 9.25 0.32 3.77
N VAL A 101 9.58 -0.77 4.44
CA VAL A 101 10.28 -0.82 5.74
C VAL A 101 11.47 -1.76 5.59
N ILE A 102 12.69 -1.27 5.83
CA ILE A 102 13.91 -2.04 5.56
C ILE A 102 14.42 -2.69 6.84
N TRP A 103 14.59 -4.02 6.87
CA TRP A 103 15.07 -4.73 8.06
C TRP A 103 16.42 -4.17 8.57
N ALA A 104 17.32 -3.77 7.66
CA ALA A 104 18.58 -3.12 8.00
C ALA A 104 18.42 -1.81 8.79
N ALA A 105 17.34 -1.07 8.56
CA ALA A 105 17.01 0.15 9.28
C ALA A 105 16.24 -0.14 10.58
N VAL A 106 15.41 -1.19 10.60
CA VAL A 106 14.69 -1.64 11.81
C VAL A 106 15.65 -2.19 12.86
N GLU A 107 16.57 -3.07 12.47
CA GLU A 107 17.50 -3.78 13.35
C GLU A 107 18.96 -3.60 12.87
N PRO A 108 19.54 -2.38 12.97
CA PRO A 108 20.87 -2.10 12.45
C PRO A 108 21.98 -2.91 13.14
N GLN A 109 21.74 -3.42 14.34
CA GLN A 109 22.59 -4.37 15.07
C GLN A 109 21.71 -5.45 15.70
N PRO A 110 22.23 -6.68 15.94
CA PRO A 110 21.44 -7.76 16.53
C PRO A 110 20.69 -7.33 17.80
N LEU A 111 19.38 -7.52 17.82
CA LEU A 111 18.42 -7.17 18.89
C LEU A 111 18.44 -5.69 19.33
N THR A 112 18.96 -4.80 18.48
CA THR A 112 18.94 -3.35 18.71
C THR A 112 18.04 -2.72 17.66
N TYR A 113 16.87 -2.24 18.08
CA TYR A 113 15.87 -1.66 17.18
C TYR A 113 15.97 -0.13 17.12
N ASP A 114 15.84 0.45 15.93
CA ASP A 114 15.84 1.90 15.73
C ASP A 114 14.40 2.47 15.70
N ASP A 115 13.91 2.88 16.86
CA ASP A 115 12.59 3.50 16.97
C ASP A 115 12.51 4.90 16.33
N ASN A 116 13.65 5.57 16.05
CA ASN A 116 13.62 6.83 15.31
C ASN A 116 13.26 6.58 13.85
N TYR A 117 13.81 5.51 13.26
CA TYR A 117 13.43 5.06 11.94
C TYR A 117 11.93 4.71 11.89
N LEU A 118 11.43 3.91 12.84
CA LEU A 118 9.99 3.58 12.91
C LEU A 118 9.11 4.82 13.14
N THR A 119 9.61 5.82 13.87
CA THR A 119 8.93 7.11 14.02
C THR A 119 8.84 7.86 12.69
N SER A 120 9.88 7.84 11.86
CA SER A 120 9.86 8.43 10.51
C SER A 120 8.83 7.74 9.61
N ILE A 121 8.79 6.40 9.59
CA ILE A 121 7.75 5.64 8.89
C ILE A 121 6.35 5.99 9.41
N ALA A 122 6.17 6.10 10.72
CA ALA A 122 4.88 6.49 11.31
C ALA A 122 4.44 7.90 10.94
N GLN A 123 5.38 8.83 10.70
CA GLN A 123 5.06 10.17 10.18
C GLN A 123 4.54 10.10 8.75
N THR A 124 5.18 9.32 7.87
CA THR A 124 4.66 9.08 6.51
C THR A 124 3.27 8.46 6.54
N VAL A 125 3.05 7.44 7.37
CA VAL A 125 1.72 6.82 7.56
C VAL A 125 0.70 7.85 8.06
N ALA A 126 1.06 8.72 9.01
CA ALA A 126 0.16 9.75 9.52
C ALA A 126 -0.21 10.79 8.45
N THR A 127 0.75 11.17 7.59
CA THR A 127 0.52 12.04 6.43
C THR A 127 -0.43 11.39 5.43
N LEU A 128 -0.24 10.12 5.10
CA LEU A 128 -1.16 9.37 4.22
C LEU A 128 -2.57 9.29 4.84
N ALA A 129 -2.66 8.95 6.13
CA ALA A 129 -3.92 8.79 6.84
C ALA A 129 -4.72 10.10 6.97
N SER A 130 -4.06 11.26 7.07
CA SER A 130 -4.75 12.56 7.09
C SER A 130 -5.50 12.85 5.78
N HIS A 131 -5.09 12.20 4.69
CA HIS A 131 -5.71 12.26 3.37
C HIS A 131 -6.60 11.03 3.05
N GLY A 132 -6.87 10.17 4.03
CA GLY A 132 -7.73 9.00 3.87
C GLY A 132 -7.07 7.83 3.13
N ILE A 133 -5.73 7.82 3.09
CA ILE A 133 -4.93 6.75 2.47
C ILE A 133 -4.42 5.83 3.57
N VAL A 134 -4.68 4.53 3.46
CA VAL A 134 -4.19 3.53 4.41
C VAL A 134 -2.89 2.87 3.92
N SER A 135 -2.02 2.48 4.86
CA SER A 135 -0.69 1.96 4.56
C SER A 135 -0.58 0.45 4.80
N LEU A 136 0.02 -0.25 3.85
CA LEU A 136 0.61 -1.58 4.04
C LEU A 136 2.07 -1.38 4.38
N LEU A 137 2.54 -1.88 5.52
CA LEU A 137 3.97 -1.86 5.84
C LEU A 137 4.62 -3.12 5.30
N ASP A 138 5.55 -2.96 4.38
CA ASP A 138 6.22 -4.05 3.69
C ASP A 138 7.67 -4.18 4.18
N PHE A 139 8.07 -5.36 4.67
CA PHE A 139 9.51 -5.64 4.85
C PHE A 139 10.18 -5.90 3.50
N HIS A 140 10.57 -4.79 2.88
CA HIS A 140 11.11 -4.77 1.55
C HIS A 140 12.55 -5.28 1.51
N GLN A 141 12.87 -5.99 0.43
CA GLN A 141 14.22 -6.40 0.07
C GLN A 141 14.30 -6.59 -1.43
N ASP A 142 15.47 -6.29 -1.99
CA ASP A 142 15.89 -6.77 -3.30
C ASP A 142 17.29 -7.32 -3.16
N LEU A 143 17.56 -8.47 -3.79
CA LEU A 143 18.88 -9.11 -3.78
C LEU A 143 19.45 -9.28 -2.36
N TYR A 144 18.60 -9.43 -1.35
CA TYR A 144 18.91 -9.62 0.07
C TYR A 144 19.61 -8.45 0.80
N ASN A 145 20.68 -7.86 0.24
CA ASN A 145 21.53 -6.84 0.89
C ASN A 145 22.37 -6.02 -0.11
N GLU A 146 22.88 -4.85 0.33
CA GLU A 146 23.76 -3.97 -0.46
C GLU A 146 25.04 -4.65 -0.96
N ALA A 147 25.55 -5.67 -0.28
CA ALA A 147 26.69 -6.46 -0.72
C ALA A 147 26.46 -7.14 -2.08
N PHE A 148 25.19 -7.37 -2.44
CA PHE A 148 24.74 -7.95 -3.69
C PHE A 148 24.08 -6.89 -4.60
N GLN A 149 24.37 -5.61 -4.36
CA GLN A 149 23.80 -4.46 -5.10
C GLN A 149 22.30 -4.22 -4.88
N GLY A 150 21.71 -4.81 -3.83
CA GLY A 150 20.33 -4.55 -3.42
C GLY A 150 20.20 -3.93 -2.03
N GLU A 151 19.25 -4.39 -1.22
CA GLU A 151 18.90 -3.91 0.12
C GLU A 151 17.99 -4.90 0.85
N GLY A 152 17.71 -4.63 2.13
CA GLY A 152 16.76 -5.41 2.91
C GLY A 152 17.37 -5.84 4.22
N ALA A 153 18.13 -6.93 4.22
CA ALA A 153 18.77 -7.48 5.40
C ALA A 153 19.94 -6.61 5.89
N PRO A 154 20.16 -6.45 7.21
CA PRO A 154 21.33 -5.77 7.73
C PRO A 154 22.61 -6.56 7.43
N ALA A 155 23.75 -5.86 7.36
CA ALA A 155 25.04 -6.48 7.07
C ALA A 155 25.44 -7.62 8.04
N TRP A 156 25.01 -7.55 9.31
CA TRP A 156 25.29 -8.60 10.29
C TRP A 156 24.52 -9.90 10.03
N ALA A 157 23.44 -9.83 9.22
CA ALA A 157 22.60 -10.95 8.81
C ALA A 157 23.03 -11.57 7.46
N VAL A 158 24.15 -11.13 6.87
CA VAL A 158 24.65 -11.61 5.58
C VAL A 158 25.70 -12.69 5.78
N GLN A 159 25.46 -13.88 5.22
CA GLN A 159 26.40 -15.00 5.25
C GLN A 159 26.68 -15.50 3.84
N THR A 160 27.90 -15.29 3.33
CA THR A 160 28.28 -15.64 1.95
C THR A 160 29.07 -16.94 1.82
N ALA A 161 29.50 -17.53 2.95
CA ALA A 161 30.46 -18.63 3.02
C ALA A 161 31.76 -18.42 2.21
N GLY A 162 32.13 -17.16 1.91
CA GLY A 162 33.29 -16.85 1.07
C GLY A 162 33.14 -17.26 -0.40
N LEU A 163 31.91 -17.52 -0.86
CA LEU A 163 31.62 -17.80 -2.26
C LEU A 163 31.83 -16.56 -3.14
N PRO A 164 32.01 -16.73 -4.47
CA PRO A 164 32.14 -15.61 -5.39
C PRO A 164 30.93 -14.68 -5.33
N ASN A 165 31.19 -13.38 -5.22
CA ASN A 165 30.20 -12.31 -5.26
C ASN A 165 30.39 -11.44 -6.51
N PRO A 166 30.00 -11.92 -7.71
CA PRO A 166 30.00 -11.06 -8.89
C PRO A 166 29.02 -9.90 -8.71
N GLN A 167 29.20 -8.84 -9.50
CA GLN A 167 28.37 -7.64 -9.45
C GLN A 167 27.64 -7.51 -10.79
N LEU A 168 26.53 -8.25 -10.93
CA LEU A 168 25.76 -8.39 -12.17
C LEU A 168 24.53 -7.46 -12.23
N GLY A 169 24.27 -6.70 -11.16
CA GLY A 169 23.14 -5.80 -11.03
C GLY A 169 21.80 -6.53 -10.87
N PHE A 170 20.73 -5.76 -10.75
CA PHE A 170 19.37 -6.26 -10.74
C PHE A 170 18.85 -6.51 -12.18
N PRO A 171 18.12 -7.60 -12.44
CA PRO A 171 17.87 -8.74 -11.56
C PRO A 171 18.96 -9.84 -11.66
N GLY A 172 20.05 -9.58 -12.40
CA GLY A 172 21.05 -10.59 -12.75
C GLY A 172 21.73 -11.30 -11.57
N ASN A 173 21.85 -10.65 -10.41
CA ASN A 173 22.46 -11.23 -9.22
C ASN A 173 21.64 -12.42 -8.66
N TYR A 174 20.29 -12.37 -8.65
CA TYR A 174 19.44 -13.51 -8.27
C TYR A 174 19.78 -14.79 -9.02
N PHE A 175 20.15 -14.69 -10.29
CA PHE A 175 20.36 -15.87 -11.14
C PHE A 175 21.80 -16.39 -11.14
N ALA A 176 22.77 -15.56 -10.74
CA ALA A 176 24.18 -15.83 -11.03
C ALA A 176 25.17 -15.33 -9.95
N ASN A 177 24.70 -15.02 -8.75
CA ASN A 177 25.54 -14.63 -7.61
C ASN A 177 25.59 -15.71 -6.51
N PRO A 178 26.58 -16.63 -6.51
CA PRO A 178 26.69 -17.70 -5.51
C PRO A 178 26.75 -17.23 -4.06
N ALA A 179 27.30 -16.05 -3.79
CA ALA A 179 27.36 -15.48 -2.45
C ALA A 179 25.98 -15.05 -1.95
N GLU A 180 25.13 -14.51 -2.83
CA GLU A 180 23.74 -14.15 -2.54
C GLU A 180 22.89 -15.41 -2.32
N GLU A 181 23.02 -16.39 -3.22
CA GLU A 181 22.32 -17.68 -3.09
C GLU A 181 22.60 -18.37 -1.75
N HIS A 182 23.82 -18.22 -1.24
CA HIS A 182 24.19 -18.69 0.09
C HIS A 182 23.60 -17.85 1.22
N ALA A 183 23.45 -16.53 1.05
CA ALA A 183 22.78 -15.69 2.04
C ALA A 183 21.30 -16.11 2.21
N TRP A 184 20.60 -16.35 1.10
CA TRP A 184 19.26 -16.94 1.13
C TRP A 184 19.23 -18.33 1.75
N HIS A 185 20.20 -19.19 1.42
CA HIS A 185 20.32 -20.49 2.07
C HIS A 185 20.50 -20.38 3.59
N ALA A 186 21.35 -19.47 4.07
CA ALA A 186 21.56 -19.21 5.48
C ALA A 186 20.27 -18.72 6.16
N PHE A 187 19.53 -17.82 5.51
CA PHE A 187 18.22 -17.37 6.00
C PHE A 187 17.21 -18.52 6.07
N TRP A 188 17.04 -19.29 5.00
CA TRP A 188 16.08 -20.42 4.95
C TRP A 188 16.42 -21.58 5.86
N SER A 189 17.69 -21.71 6.25
CA SER A 189 18.14 -22.71 7.24
C SER A 189 18.14 -22.19 8.68
N ASP A 190 17.71 -20.94 8.89
CA ASP A 190 17.74 -20.26 10.19
C ASP A 190 19.13 -20.30 10.83
N ALA A 191 20.17 -20.12 9.99
CA ALA A 191 21.56 -20.17 10.42
C ALA A 191 21.82 -19.19 11.56
N PRO A 192 22.71 -19.50 12.52
CA PRO A 192 23.01 -18.58 13.61
C PRO A 192 23.69 -17.31 13.10
N ALA A 193 23.18 -16.16 13.52
CA ALA A 193 23.81 -14.86 13.44
C ALA A 193 25.04 -14.78 14.37
N PRO A 194 25.83 -13.68 14.36
CA PRO A 194 27.03 -13.56 15.19
C PRO A 194 26.83 -13.72 16.70
N ASP A 195 25.61 -13.51 17.21
CA ASP A 195 25.23 -13.69 18.61
C ASP A 195 24.68 -15.10 18.93
N GLY A 196 24.61 -15.98 17.93
CA GLY A 196 24.16 -17.37 18.04
C GLY A 196 22.65 -17.59 17.89
N ILE A 197 21.85 -16.53 17.66
CA ILE A 197 20.40 -16.63 17.40
C ILE A 197 20.17 -16.84 15.90
N GLY A 198 19.16 -17.62 15.52
CA GLY A 198 18.85 -17.86 14.10
C GLY A 198 18.46 -16.59 13.34
N LEU A 199 18.81 -16.50 12.05
CA LEU A 199 18.45 -15.35 11.21
C LEU A 199 16.93 -15.13 11.13
N GLN A 200 16.13 -16.18 10.99
CA GLN A 200 14.67 -16.06 11.01
C GLN A 200 14.16 -15.76 12.43
N ASP A 201 14.86 -16.19 13.49
CA ASP A 201 14.51 -15.78 14.86
C ASP A 201 14.66 -14.27 15.05
N HIS A 202 15.75 -13.68 14.55
CA HIS A 202 15.92 -12.22 14.55
C HIS A 202 14.83 -11.54 13.73
N TYR A 203 14.63 -11.98 12.48
CA TYR A 203 13.62 -11.43 11.60
C TYR A 203 12.22 -11.46 12.23
N THR A 204 11.87 -12.58 12.90
CA THR A 204 10.63 -12.75 13.64
C THR A 204 10.51 -11.75 14.80
N ARG A 205 11.59 -11.49 15.53
CA ARG A 205 11.61 -10.51 16.64
C ARG A 205 11.56 -9.07 16.14
N ALA A 206 12.23 -8.75 15.03
CA ALA A 206 12.11 -7.46 14.37
C ALA A 206 10.66 -7.19 13.96
N TRP A 207 9.99 -8.17 13.36
CA TRP A 207 8.56 -8.08 13.05
C TRP A 207 7.68 -7.91 14.28
N ALA A 208 7.93 -8.66 15.36
CA ALA A 208 7.20 -8.48 16.60
C ALA A 208 7.39 -7.07 17.20
N HIS A 209 8.59 -6.50 17.08
CA HIS A 209 8.89 -5.13 17.50
C HIS A 209 8.13 -4.10 16.66
N VAL A 210 8.19 -4.21 15.33
CA VAL A 210 7.44 -3.33 14.39
C VAL A 210 5.93 -3.43 14.65
N ALA A 211 5.38 -4.64 14.74
CA ALA A 211 3.97 -4.84 15.04
C ALA A 211 3.58 -4.23 16.40
N SER A 212 4.43 -4.37 17.43
CA SER A 212 4.19 -3.73 18.74
C SER A 212 4.23 -2.20 18.65
N PHE A 213 5.10 -1.63 17.82
CA PHE A 213 5.23 -0.19 17.63
C PHE A 213 4.00 0.40 16.92
N PHE A 214 3.52 -0.26 15.88
CA PHE A 214 2.37 0.19 15.07
C PHE A 214 1.01 -0.25 15.59
N ARG A 215 0.96 -1.10 16.63
CA ARG A 215 -0.28 -1.60 17.21
C ARG A 215 -1.27 -0.47 17.51
N GLY A 216 -2.46 -0.59 16.92
CA GLY A 216 -3.55 0.36 17.14
C GLY A 216 -3.41 1.67 16.35
N ASN A 217 -2.42 1.79 15.45
CA ASN A 217 -2.35 2.86 14.47
C ASN A 217 -3.40 2.60 13.37
N PRO A 218 -4.46 3.43 13.26
CA PRO A 218 -5.52 3.21 12.27
C PRO A 218 -5.02 3.42 10.83
N GLY A 219 -3.93 4.17 10.62
CA GLY A 219 -3.34 4.40 9.31
C GLY A 219 -2.67 3.16 8.71
N VAL A 220 -2.38 2.13 9.52
CA VAL A 220 -1.82 0.86 9.04
C VAL A 220 -2.93 -0.17 8.90
N PHE A 221 -3.16 -0.67 7.68
CA PHE A 221 -4.15 -1.72 7.47
C PHE A 221 -3.55 -3.13 7.50
N GLY A 222 -2.25 -3.25 7.25
CA GLY A 222 -1.59 -4.55 7.20
C GLY A 222 -0.08 -4.50 7.35
N TYR A 223 0.50 -5.67 7.62
CA TYR A 223 1.92 -5.96 7.59
C TYR A 223 2.21 -7.00 6.51
N GLU A 224 3.09 -6.74 5.58
CA GLU A 224 3.52 -7.69 4.55
C GLU A 224 4.89 -8.25 4.87
N VAL A 225 4.92 -9.55 5.14
CA VAL A 225 5.98 -10.17 5.95
C VAL A 225 7.36 -10.16 5.27
N LEU A 226 7.43 -10.33 3.96
CA LEU A 226 8.70 -10.39 3.21
C LEU A 226 8.40 -10.18 1.72
N ASN A 227 8.96 -9.12 1.15
CA ASN A 227 8.94 -8.85 -0.29
C ASN A 227 9.70 -9.92 -1.08
N GLU A 228 9.08 -10.43 -2.14
CA GLU A 228 9.65 -11.32 -3.15
C GLU A 228 10.60 -12.39 -2.57
N PRO A 229 10.08 -13.36 -1.78
CA PRO A 229 10.91 -14.41 -1.19
C PRO A 229 11.64 -15.27 -2.23
N TRP A 230 12.95 -15.08 -2.36
CA TRP A 230 13.76 -15.82 -3.33
C TRP A 230 14.11 -17.25 -2.84
N PRO A 231 13.96 -18.29 -3.69
CA PRO A 231 14.29 -19.68 -3.34
C PRO A 231 15.77 -19.95 -3.02
N GLY A 232 16.69 -19.08 -3.41
CA GLY A 232 18.12 -19.37 -3.38
C GLY A 232 18.47 -20.52 -4.32
N PHE A 233 19.49 -21.33 -3.97
CA PHE A 233 20.12 -22.37 -4.82
C PHE A 233 19.19 -23.40 -5.50
N ILE A 234 17.89 -23.39 -5.22
CA ILE A 234 16.91 -24.27 -5.84
C ILE A 234 16.04 -23.57 -6.90
N TRP A 235 16.31 -22.30 -7.22
CA TRP A 235 15.50 -21.49 -8.12
C TRP A 235 15.33 -22.13 -9.51
N GLU A 236 16.34 -22.80 -10.06
CA GLU A 236 16.22 -23.46 -11.37
C GLU A 236 15.18 -24.57 -11.35
N GLY A 237 15.06 -25.28 -10.22
CA GLY A 237 14.06 -26.32 -10.02
C GLY A 237 12.65 -25.76 -9.80
N CYS A 238 12.55 -24.51 -9.39
CA CYS A 238 11.29 -23.79 -9.22
C CYS A 238 10.71 -23.25 -10.53
N PHE A 239 11.50 -23.17 -11.62
CA PHE A 239 11.04 -22.73 -12.94
C PHE A 239 10.20 -23.81 -13.64
N ASN A 240 9.08 -24.17 -13.02
CA ASN A 240 8.14 -25.17 -13.48
C ASN A 240 6.71 -24.65 -13.35
N PRO A 241 6.05 -24.24 -14.45
CA PRO A 241 4.74 -23.59 -14.39
C PRO A 241 3.61 -24.51 -13.90
N VAL A 242 3.82 -25.83 -13.87
CA VAL A 242 2.80 -26.80 -13.45
C VAL A 242 2.99 -27.23 -12.00
N LEU A 243 4.23 -27.55 -11.62
CA LEU A 243 4.52 -28.03 -10.26
C LEU A 243 4.87 -26.90 -9.29
N GLY A 244 5.11 -25.68 -9.77
CA GLY A 244 5.58 -24.59 -8.93
C GLY A 244 6.93 -24.89 -8.28
N CYS A 245 7.10 -24.46 -7.04
CA CYS A 245 8.27 -24.78 -6.23
C CYS A 245 7.94 -25.42 -4.88
N PRO A 246 7.54 -26.71 -4.83
CA PRO A 246 7.01 -27.32 -3.61
C PRO A 246 7.99 -27.32 -2.43
N LEU A 247 9.29 -27.45 -2.70
CA LEU A 247 10.32 -27.38 -1.66
C LEU A 247 10.45 -25.99 -1.06
N GLN A 248 10.38 -24.94 -1.89
CA GLN A 248 10.44 -23.57 -1.41
C GLN A 248 9.14 -23.18 -0.72
N ASP A 249 7.98 -23.50 -1.31
CA ASP A 249 6.67 -23.21 -0.75
C ASP A 249 6.51 -23.87 0.64
N HIS A 250 7.06 -25.08 0.85
CA HIS A 250 7.10 -25.70 2.17
C HIS A 250 7.95 -24.90 3.18
N LYS A 251 9.17 -24.49 2.80
CA LYS A 251 10.02 -23.64 3.67
C LYS A 251 9.34 -22.33 4.00
N LEU A 252 8.72 -21.70 3.01
CA LEU A 252 8.04 -20.43 3.14
C LEU A 252 6.81 -20.55 4.05
N THR A 253 6.04 -21.65 3.93
CA THR A 253 4.96 -21.98 4.87
C THR A 253 5.46 -22.11 6.31
N VAL A 254 6.60 -22.79 6.52
CA VAL A 254 7.20 -22.96 7.86
C VAL A 254 7.66 -21.61 8.41
N PHE A 255 8.26 -20.77 7.56
CA PHE A 255 8.67 -19.42 7.90
C PHE A 255 7.47 -18.54 8.31
N TYR A 256 6.39 -18.49 7.54
CA TYR A 256 5.20 -17.71 7.91
C TYR A 256 4.53 -18.25 9.18
N ARG A 257 4.52 -19.58 9.40
CA ARG A 257 4.06 -20.18 10.68
C ARG A 257 4.95 -19.84 11.88
N LYS A 258 6.16 -19.32 11.65
CA LYS A 258 7.05 -18.79 12.69
C LYS A 258 6.78 -17.31 12.93
N VAL A 259 6.69 -16.49 11.87
CA VAL A 259 6.58 -15.03 11.98
C VAL A 259 5.17 -14.56 12.37
N VAL A 260 4.13 -15.10 11.73
CA VAL A 260 2.75 -14.61 11.90
C VAL A 260 2.28 -14.70 13.36
N PRO A 261 2.51 -15.80 14.11
CA PRO A 261 2.14 -15.84 15.52
C PRO A 261 2.87 -14.80 16.40
N ALA A 262 4.11 -14.43 16.06
CA ALA A 262 4.87 -13.42 16.79
C ALA A 262 4.31 -12.01 16.54
N ILE A 263 3.99 -11.69 15.27
CA ILE A 263 3.25 -10.48 14.92
C ILE A 263 1.93 -10.45 15.68
N ARG A 264 1.18 -11.56 15.67
CA ARG A 264 -0.14 -11.65 16.30
C ARG A 264 -0.10 -11.52 17.82
N ALA A 265 0.99 -11.95 18.46
CA ALA A 265 1.19 -11.75 19.89
C ALA A 265 1.44 -10.27 20.23
N ALA A 266 2.11 -9.52 19.35
CA ALA A 266 2.42 -8.11 19.55
C ALA A 266 1.22 -7.21 19.23
N ASP A 267 0.59 -7.42 18.08
CA ASP A 267 -0.61 -6.74 17.60
C ASP A 267 -1.69 -7.81 17.38
N PRO A 268 -2.87 -7.75 18.03
CA PRO A 268 -3.94 -8.75 17.89
C PRO A 268 -4.94 -8.50 16.76
N THR A 269 -4.88 -7.36 16.06
CA THR A 269 -5.95 -6.94 15.12
C THR A 269 -5.52 -6.68 13.68
N THR A 270 -4.33 -6.13 13.43
CA THR A 270 -3.92 -5.67 12.08
C THR A 270 -3.71 -6.84 11.13
N LEU A 271 -4.13 -6.74 9.87
CA LEU A 271 -3.99 -7.84 8.89
C LEU A 271 -2.51 -8.21 8.67
N VAL A 272 -2.24 -9.48 8.36
CA VAL A 272 -0.89 -9.94 7.98
C VAL A 272 -0.93 -10.53 6.57
N PHE A 273 -0.22 -9.88 5.66
CA PHE A 273 -0.04 -10.29 4.27
C PHE A 273 1.22 -11.12 4.13
N PHE A 274 1.16 -12.12 3.26
CA PHE A 274 2.28 -12.99 2.94
C PHE A 274 2.28 -13.28 1.45
N GLU A 275 3.48 -13.35 0.89
CA GLU A 275 3.73 -13.55 -0.53
C GLU A 275 4.05 -15.02 -0.86
N PRO A 276 3.82 -15.47 -2.11
CA PRO A 276 4.45 -16.68 -2.63
C PRO A 276 5.96 -16.44 -2.85
N ASN A 277 6.68 -17.42 -3.40
CA ASN A 277 8.06 -17.16 -3.83
C ASN A 277 8.09 -16.29 -5.10
N THR A 278 9.15 -15.49 -5.31
CA THR A 278 9.28 -14.48 -6.39
C THR A 278 8.94 -14.98 -7.79
N LEU A 279 9.18 -16.26 -8.08
CA LEU A 279 8.91 -16.78 -9.43
C LEU A 279 7.41 -16.83 -9.75
N PHE A 280 6.55 -16.73 -8.74
CA PHE A 280 5.11 -16.60 -8.91
C PHE A 280 4.73 -15.40 -9.78
N ASP A 281 5.52 -14.33 -9.71
CA ASP A 281 5.25 -13.06 -10.41
C ASP A 281 5.21 -13.26 -11.93
N GLU A 282 5.94 -14.26 -12.42
CA GLU A 282 6.04 -14.70 -13.83
C GLU A 282 5.04 -15.83 -14.17
N GLY A 283 3.96 -15.96 -13.40
CA GLY A 283 2.89 -16.93 -13.61
C GLY A 283 3.19 -18.35 -13.13
N ILE A 284 4.29 -18.58 -12.41
CA ILE A 284 4.58 -19.88 -11.82
C ILE A 284 3.58 -20.19 -10.69
N HIS A 285 3.04 -21.41 -10.68
CA HIS A 285 2.10 -21.86 -9.67
C HIS A 285 2.72 -21.89 -8.26
N THR A 286 1.92 -21.66 -7.21
CA THR A 286 2.33 -21.79 -5.81
C THR A 286 1.51 -22.85 -5.08
N ASP A 287 2.21 -23.70 -4.32
CA ASP A 287 1.65 -24.68 -3.38
C ASP A 287 1.89 -24.26 -1.93
N LEU A 288 1.95 -22.94 -1.67
CA LEU A 288 2.08 -22.40 -0.33
C LEU A 288 1.01 -23.00 0.60
N GLY A 289 1.41 -23.40 1.80
CA GLY A 289 0.48 -24.02 2.73
C GLY A 289 -0.40 -22.98 3.42
N HIS A 290 -1.56 -23.43 3.91
CA HIS A 290 -2.43 -22.59 4.73
C HIS A 290 -1.70 -22.06 5.98
N ILE A 291 -1.77 -20.74 6.16
CA ILE A 291 -1.27 -20.00 7.32
C ILE A 291 -2.42 -19.81 8.30
N VAL A 292 -2.31 -20.37 9.50
CA VAL A 292 -3.41 -20.41 10.47
C VAL A 292 -3.39 -19.13 11.32
N ASP A 293 -4.08 -18.09 10.86
CA ASP A 293 -4.36 -16.86 11.60
C ASP A 293 -5.73 -16.31 11.13
N PRO A 294 -6.54 -15.71 12.02
CA PRO A 294 -7.88 -15.23 11.67
C PRO A 294 -7.90 -13.95 10.82
N SER A 295 -6.74 -13.36 10.51
CA SER A 295 -6.62 -12.03 9.92
C SER A 295 -5.41 -11.95 8.98
N THR A 296 -5.35 -12.86 8.02
CA THR A 296 -4.32 -12.85 6.97
C THR A 296 -4.86 -12.51 5.59
N GLY A 297 -4.02 -11.95 4.73
CA GLY A 297 -4.27 -11.77 3.31
C GLY A 297 -3.17 -12.45 2.47
N PHE A 298 -3.49 -12.76 1.22
CA PHE A 298 -2.50 -13.23 0.25
C PHE A 298 -2.07 -12.04 -0.61
N SER A 299 -0.81 -11.64 -0.48
CA SER A 299 -0.21 -10.67 -1.38
C SER A 299 0.63 -11.36 -2.44
N PHE A 300 0.80 -10.73 -3.60
CA PHE A 300 1.54 -11.28 -4.74
C PHE A 300 1.82 -10.16 -5.74
N HIS A 301 2.79 -10.37 -6.62
CA HIS A 301 3.10 -9.44 -7.70
C HIS A 301 2.71 -10.00 -9.07
N ASP A 302 2.69 -9.11 -10.06
CA ASP A 302 2.43 -9.44 -11.46
C ASP A 302 3.39 -8.65 -12.35
N TYR A 303 4.40 -9.36 -12.84
CA TYR A 303 5.38 -8.82 -13.78
C TYR A 303 5.45 -9.75 -15.00
N CYS A 304 5.75 -9.18 -16.17
CA CYS A 304 5.96 -10.00 -17.36
C CYS A 304 7.45 -10.23 -17.62
N ALA A 305 7.90 -11.47 -17.48
CA ALA A 305 9.29 -11.89 -17.65
C ALA A 305 9.83 -11.48 -19.03
N ILE A 306 9.00 -11.61 -20.06
CA ILE A 306 9.35 -11.34 -21.46
C ILE A 306 9.45 -9.83 -21.71
N GLU A 307 8.67 -9.00 -21.01
CA GLU A 307 8.81 -7.54 -21.04
C GLU A 307 10.08 -7.11 -20.29
N ALA A 308 10.32 -7.68 -19.11
CA ALA A 308 11.48 -7.40 -18.27
C ALA A 308 12.82 -7.81 -18.93
N VAL A 309 12.85 -8.90 -19.70
CA VAL A 309 14.09 -9.43 -20.30
C VAL A 309 14.25 -9.05 -21.79
N LEU A 310 13.17 -8.96 -22.56
CA LEU A 310 13.24 -8.77 -24.02
C LEU A 310 12.65 -7.45 -24.52
N HIS A 311 12.09 -6.61 -23.65
CA HIS A 311 11.37 -5.37 -24.01
C HIS A 311 10.32 -5.60 -25.11
N ARG A 312 9.70 -6.78 -25.14
CA ARG A 312 8.68 -7.15 -26.12
C ARG A 312 7.48 -7.77 -25.43
N ASN A 313 6.32 -7.19 -25.65
CA ASN A 313 5.04 -7.67 -25.13
C ASN A 313 4.51 -8.86 -25.96
N ILE A 314 5.23 -9.98 -25.94
CA ILE A 314 4.78 -11.25 -26.55
C ILE A 314 4.37 -12.16 -25.41
N ALA A 315 3.08 -12.49 -25.34
CA ALA A 315 2.47 -13.38 -24.35
C ALA A 315 2.28 -12.84 -22.91
N CYS A 316 2.73 -11.62 -22.57
CA CYS A 316 2.50 -10.99 -21.24
C CYS A 316 1.03 -11.03 -20.82
N ARG A 317 0.13 -10.60 -21.72
CA ARG A 317 -1.33 -10.68 -21.48
C ARG A 317 -1.83 -12.04 -20.98
N PHE A 318 -1.23 -13.13 -21.47
CA PHE A 318 -1.62 -14.47 -21.04
C PHE A 318 -1.00 -14.81 -19.69
N GLU A 319 0.26 -14.44 -19.48
CA GLU A 319 1.01 -14.57 -18.23
C GLU A 319 0.34 -13.80 -17.09
N ASP A 320 0.07 -12.50 -17.27
CA ASP A 320 -0.65 -11.65 -16.30
C ASP A 320 -1.99 -12.28 -15.89
N GLY A 321 -2.70 -12.81 -16.89
CA GLY A 321 -3.96 -13.50 -16.69
C GLY A 321 -3.82 -14.80 -15.89
N VAL A 322 -2.73 -15.54 -16.05
CA VAL A 322 -2.41 -16.76 -15.30
C VAL A 322 -2.03 -16.41 -13.86
N THR A 323 -1.13 -15.45 -13.65
CA THR A 323 -0.66 -15.01 -12.32
C THR A 323 -1.83 -14.59 -11.44
N ILE A 324 -2.66 -13.65 -11.93
CA ILE A 324 -3.83 -13.15 -11.19
C ILE A 324 -4.87 -14.25 -10.96
N THR A 325 -5.05 -15.16 -11.91
CA THR A 325 -5.98 -16.30 -11.75
C THR A 325 -5.47 -17.25 -10.66
N ASN A 326 -4.18 -17.59 -10.66
CA ASN A 326 -3.56 -18.45 -9.65
C ASN A 326 -3.71 -17.84 -8.26
N ALA A 327 -3.44 -16.54 -8.11
CA ALA A 327 -3.61 -15.83 -6.85
C ALA A 327 -5.07 -15.86 -6.37
N SER A 328 -6.02 -15.64 -7.28
CA SER A 328 -7.44 -15.70 -6.94
C SER A 328 -7.88 -17.09 -6.47
N LEU A 329 -7.40 -18.15 -7.14
CA LEU A 329 -7.71 -19.53 -6.77
C LEU A 329 -7.12 -19.89 -5.40
N TYR A 330 -5.88 -19.49 -5.14
CA TYR A 330 -5.22 -19.70 -3.85
C TYR A 330 -5.98 -18.99 -2.72
N ALA A 331 -6.31 -17.72 -2.91
CA ALA A 331 -7.01 -16.91 -1.93
C ALA A 331 -8.44 -17.42 -1.66
N ASP A 332 -9.17 -17.84 -2.70
CA ASP A 332 -10.51 -18.43 -2.57
C ASP A 332 -10.48 -19.76 -1.82
N PHE A 333 -9.49 -20.61 -2.10
CA PHE A 333 -9.29 -21.90 -1.42
C PHE A 333 -9.00 -21.73 0.08
N ASN A 334 -8.20 -20.72 0.44
CA ASN A 334 -7.82 -20.43 1.82
C ASN A 334 -8.79 -19.46 2.53
N HIS A 335 -9.81 -18.94 1.83
CA HIS A 335 -10.77 -17.97 2.38
C HIS A 335 -10.12 -16.69 2.95
N ILE A 336 -9.14 -16.15 2.24
CA ILE A 336 -8.40 -14.92 2.58
C ILE A 336 -8.47 -13.92 1.43
N PRO A 337 -8.34 -12.61 1.67
CA PRO A 337 -8.33 -11.62 0.60
C PRO A 337 -7.04 -11.66 -0.21
N PRO A 338 -7.12 -11.69 -1.55
CA PRO A 338 -5.97 -11.41 -2.41
C PRO A 338 -5.75 -9.90 -2.57
N LEU A 339 -4.50 -9.46 -2.64
CA LEU A 339 -4.08 -8.10 -2.96
C LEU A 339 -2.87 -8.13 -3.90
N LEU A 340 -2.98 -7.48 -5.06
CA LEU A 340 -1.83 -7.32 -5.97
C LEU A 340 -0.93 -6.19 -5.43
N THR A 341 0.15 -6.53 -4.74
CA THR A 341 0.96 -5.56 -4.00
C THR A 341 2.01 -4.88 -4.87
N GLU A 342 2.33 -5.46 -6.03
CA GLU A 342 3.10 -4.81 -7.08
C GLU A 342 2.69 -5.27 -8.47
N PHE A 343 2.75 -4.34 -9.42
CA PHE A 343 2.71 -4.59 -10.86
C PHE A 343 3.15 -3.31 -11.57
N GLY A 344 3.38 -3.39 -12.88
CA GLY A 344 3.75 -2.22 -13.66
C GLY A 344 5.26 -2.14 -13.84
N ALA A 345 5.92 -1.19 -13.18
CA ALA A 345 7.33 -0.87 -13.42
C ALA A 345 7.63 -0.56 -14.91
N THR A 346 6.68 0.06 -15.61
CA THR A 346 6.75 0.36 -17.04
C THR A 346 6.01 1.66 -17.35
N ASN A 347 6.26 2.22 -18.53
CA ASN A 347 5.43 3.28 -19.11
C ASN A 347 4.55 2.77 -20.26
N ASP A 348 4.46 1.44 -20.45
CA ASP A 348 3.47 0.83 -21.34
C ASP A 348 2.07 0.90 -20.69
N LEU A 349 1.35 1.96 -21.04
CA LEU A 349 0.00 2.23 -20.57
C LEU A 349 -1.01 1.11 -20.93
N ASN A 350 -0.76 0.37 -22.01
CA ASN A 350 -1.65 -0.73 -22.39
C ASN A 350 -1.46 -1.94 -21.49
N ASN A 351 -0.21 -2.22 -21.09
CA ASN A 351 0.13 -3.25 -20.11
C ASN A 351 -0.52 -2.91 -18.75
N ILE A 352 -0.29 -1.70 -18.23
CA ILE A 352 -0.90 -1.27 -16.94
C ILE A 352 -2.43 -1.39 -16.98
N ALA A 353 -3.06 -0.87 -18.04
CA ALA A 353 -4.51 -0.97 -18.20
C ALA A 353 -4.99 -2.42 -18.38
N GLU A 354 -4.15 -3.33 -18.87
CA GLU A 354 -4.43 -4.76 -18.98
C GLU A 354 -4.50 -5.42 -17.61
N VAL A 355 -3.45 -5.27 -16.81
CA VAL A 355 -3.38 -5.82 -15.44
C VAL A 355 -4.57 -5.33 -14.60
N MET A 356 -4.87 -4.02 -14.63
CA MET A 356 -6.05 -3.45 -13.97
C MET A 356 -7.38 -4.09 -14.42
N ARG A 357 -7.52 -4.43 -15.70
CA ARG A 357 -8.72 -5.14 -16.18
C ARG A 357 -8.79 -6.59 -15.69
N HIS A 358 -7.66 -7.22 -15.42
CA HIS A 358 -7.62 -8.55 -14.83
C HIS A 358 -8.01 -8.49 -13.35
N THR A 359 -7.46 -7.55 -12.57
CA THR A 359 -7.85 -7.36 -11.16
C THR A 359 -9.33 -6.99 -11.00
N ASP A 360 -9.89 -6.13 -11.88
CA ASP A 360 -11.34 -5.84 -11.94
C ASP A 360 -12.19 -7.11 -12.08
N ARG A 361 -11.81 -8.03 -12.98
CA ARG A 361 -12.55 -9.30 -13.20
C ARG A 361 -12.49 -10.22 -11.99
N HIS A 362 -11.43 -10.13 -11.20
CA HIS A 362 -11.25 -10.89 -9.96
C HIS A 362 -11.73 -10.13 -8.72
N ARG A 363 -12.25 -8.90 -8.89
CA ARG A 363 -12.71 -8.01 -7.82
C ARG A 363 -11.64 -7.79 -6.76
N MET A 364 -10.45 -7.42 -7.19
CA MET A 364 -9.25 -7.32 -6.37
C MET A 364 -8.69 -5.90 -6.38
N GLY A 365 -8.13 -5.47 -5.24
CA GLY A 365 -7.34 -4.25 -5.16
C GLY A 365 -5.92 -4.44 -5.71
N TRP A 366 -5.20 -3.34 -5.88
CA TRP A 366 -3.82 -3.34 -6.36
C TRP A 366 -3.03 -2.12 -5.87
N LEU A 367 -1.71 -2.25 -5.80
CA LEU A 367 -0.76 -1.19 -5.46
C LEU A 367 0.30 -1.16 -6.57
N GLU A 368 0.30 -0.13 -7.43
CA GLU A 368 1.19 -0.08 -8.61
C GLU A 368 2.64 0.28 -8.23
N TRP A 369 3.60 -0.31 -8.92
CA TRP A 369 5.02 0.05 -8.84
C TRP A 369 5.37 1.08 -9.93
N ALA A 370 5.66 2.34 -9.62
CA ALA A 370 5.77 2.95 -8.29
C ALA A 370 5.46 4.45 -8.29
N TYR A 371 5.27 5.01 -7.09
CA TYR A 371 5.04 6.45 -6.90
C TYR A 371 6.13 7.29 -7.54
N THR A 372 7.40 6.90 -7.39
CA THR A 372 8.54 7.63 -7.95
C THR A 372 9.59 6.71 -8.58
N GLY A 373 10.57 7.34 -9.25
CA GLY A 373 11.66 6.68 -9.96
C GLY A 373 12.99 6.70 -9.19
N ASN A 374 14.10 6.63 -9.92
CA ASN A 374 15.46 6.51 -9.39
C ASN A 374 15.69 5.30 -8.47
N ASP A 375 14.93 4.23 -8.72
CA ASP A 375 15.09 2.96 -8.05
C ASP A 375 16.39 2.26 -8.49
N LYS A 376 17.20 1.82 -7.53
CA LYS A 376 18.48 1.16 -7.81
C LYS A 376 18.34 -0.33 -8.14
N THR A 377 17.20 -0.94 -7.83
CA THR A 377 16.87 -2.36 -8.05
C THR A 377 15.63 -2.49 -8.90
N SER A 378 15.62 -1.76 -10.02
CA SER A 378 14.55 -1.83 -11.02
C SER A 378 15.13 -2.03 -12.42
N SER A 379 14.41 -2.79 -13.24
CA SER A 379 14.69 -2.94 -14.68
C SER A 379 14.30 -1.70 -15.48
N SER A 380 13.47 -0.82 -14.92
CA SER A 380 12.85 0.35 -15.56
C SER A 380 12.77 1.55 -14.58
N PRO A 381 13.91 2.00 -14.04
CA PRO A 381 13.97 2.84 -12.83
C PRO A 381 13.34 4.23 -12.96
N ASN A 382 13.12 4.72 -14.18
CA ASN A 382 12.46 6.01 -14.44
C ASN A 382 11.07 5.87 -15.06
N ASP A 383 10.87 4.85 -15.91
CA ASP A 383 9.60 4.62 -16.59
C ASP A 383 8.49 4.16 -15.62
N GLN A 384 8.88 3.59 -14.47
CA GLN A 384 7.97 3.23 -13.40
C GLN A 384 7.29 4.43 -12.72
N ALA A 385 7.86 5.63 -12.78
CA ALA A 385 7.43 6.76 -11.95
C ALA A 385 6.06 7.33 -12.37
N LEU A 386 5.16 7.51 -11.39
CA LEU A 386 4.01 8.41 -11.53
C LEU A 386 4.40 9.88 -11.29
N VAL A 387 5.21 10.12 -10.26
CA VAL A 387 5.78 11.43 -9.89
C VAL A 387 7.30 11.35 -9.96
N PHE A 388 7.92 12.19 -10.79
CA PHE A 388 9.35 12.04 -11.12
C PHE A 388 10.29 12.47 -10.00
N ASP A 389 9.89 13.44 -9.18
CA ASP A 389 10.70 14.02 -8.10
C ASP A 389 9.78 14.43 -6.94
N PRO A 390 9.71 13.64 -5.85
CA PRO A 390 8.85 13.93 -4.70
C PRO A 390 9.23 15.24 -3.98
N SER A 391 10.46 15.73 -4.14
CA SER A 391 10.88 17.01 -3.54
C SER A 391 10.27 18.25 -4.21
N ARG A 392 9.48 18.05 -5.28
CA ARG A 392 8.82 19.10 -6.05
C ARG A 392 7.31 18.84 -6.07
N PRO A 393 6.48 19.91 -6.10
CA PRO A 393 5.03 19.74 -6.14
C PRO A 393 4.58 18.78 -7.26
N PRO A 394 3.70 17.80 -6.98
CA PRO A 394 3.24 16.79 -7.95
C PRO A 394 2.25 17.41 -8.95
N THR A 395 2.77 18.30 -9.80
CA THR A 395 2.00 19.06 -10.79
C THR A 395 2.78 19.22 -12.09
N GLY A 396 2.05 19.46 -13.18
CA GLY A 396 2.63 19.80 -14.48
C GLY A 396 3.63 18.75 -14.95
N ALA A 397 4.85 19.19 -15.30
CA ALA A 397 5.90 18.32 -15.82
C ALA A 397 6.49 17.33 -14.80
N ASN A 398 6.15 17.46 -13.50
CA ASN A 398 6.60 16.51 -12.48
C ASN A 398 5.73 15.24 -12.41
N VAL A 399 4.62 15.20 -13.14
CA VAL A 399 3.66 14.09 -13.12
C VAL A 399 3.60 13.46 -14.50
N ASN A 400 3.65 12.13 -14.54
CA ASN A 400 3.32 11.37 -15.73
C ASN A 400 1.79 11.39 -15.95
N ALA A 401 1.30 12.45 -16.58
CA ALA A 401 -0.14 12.68 -16.78
C ALA A 401 -0.83 11.55 -17.57
N ALA A 402 -0.11 10.89 -18.48
CA ALA A 402 -0.67 9.80 -19.27
C ALA A 402 -0.84 8.53 -18.43
N LYS A 403 0.16 8.18 -17.59
CA LYS A 403 0.05 7.11 -16.61
C LYS A 403 -1.04 7.40 -15.57
N LEU A 404 -1.11 8.65 -15.10
CA LEU A 404 -2.15 9.09 -14.16
C LEU A 404 -3.56 8.84 -14.72
N GLY A 405 -3.82 9.19 -15.99
CA GLY A 405 -5.11 8.95 -16.64
C GLY A 405 -5.43 7.47 -16.94
N VAL A 406 -4.54 6.55 -16.59
CA VAL A 406 -4.83 5.11 -16.58
C VAL A 406 -5.10 4.65 -15.15
N LEU A 407 -4.21 5.00 -14.21
CA LEU A 407 -4.27 4.57 -12.81
C LEU A 407 -5.43 5.21 -12.03
N ALA A 408 -5.84 6.44 -12.38
CA ALA A 408 -6.94 7.15 -11.74
C ALA A 408 -8.33 6.69 -12.20
N ALA A 409 -8.43 5.50 -12.83
CA ALA A 409 -9.69 4.92 -13.26
C ALA A 409 -10.72 4.85 -12.10
N PRO A 410 -12.01 5.16 -12.35
CA PRO A 410 -13.05 5.06 -11.33
C PRO A 410 -13.22 3.62 -10.82
N TYR A 411 -13.45 3.47 -9.52
CA TYR A 411 -13.59 2.15 -8.87
C TYR A 411 -14.40 2.22 -7.56
N PRO A 412 -14.95 1.09 -7.08
CA PRO A 412 -15.76 1.05 -5.86
C PRO A 412 -14.89 0.99 -4.60
N GLN A 413 -14.48 2.14 -4.06
CA GLN A 413 -13.65 2.24 -2.86
C GLN A 413 -14.23 1.48 -1.65
N VAL A 414 -15.53 1.67 -1.37
CA VAL A 414 -16.21 1.03 -0.24
C VAL A 414 -17.62 0.63 -0.66
N VAL A 415 -18.03 -0.61 -0.43
CA VAL A 415 -19.33 -1.13 -0.87
C VAL A 415 -20.15 -1.61 0.31
N ALA A 416 -21.33 -1.01 0.51
CA ALA A 416 -22.36 -1.43 1.46
C ALA A 416 -23.10 -2.67 0.93
N GLY A 417 -22.35 -3.73 0.66
CA GLY A 417 -22.80 -4.94 0.03
C GLY A 417 -21.62 -5.79 -0.44
N THR A 418 -21.89 -6.78 -1.29
CA THR A 418 -20.87 -7.64 -1.89
C THR A 418 -20.77 -7.35 -3.40
N PRO A 419 -19.61 -6.86 -3.89
CA PRO A 419 -19.39 -6.61 -5.31
C PRO A 419 -19.61 -7.88 -6.16
N ARG A 420 -20.31 -7.74 -7.28
CA ARG A 420 -20.51 -8.81 -8.27
C ARG A 420 -19.63 -8.60 -9.49
N ASP A 421 -19.57 -7.38 -9.97
CA ASP A 421 -18.70 -6.95 -11.06
C ASP A 421 -18.48 -5.43 -10.99
N TRP A 422 -17.35 -4.98 -11.53
CA TRP A 422 -17.17 -3.61 -11.95
C TRP A 422 -16.27 -3.55 -13.18
N SER A 423 -16.28 -2.41 -13.87
CA SER A 423 -15.35 -2.14 -14.96
C SER A 423 -15.32 -0.66 -15.28
N PHE A 424 -14.18 -0.20 -15.80
CA PHE A 424 -14.07 1.09 -16.48
C PHE A 424 -13.61 0.89 -17.92
N ARG A 425 -14.45 1.28 -18.89
CA ARG A 425 -14.15 1.14 -20.32
C ARG A 425 -14.74 2.29 -21.12
N SER A 426 -13.92 2.88 -21.99
CA SER A 426 -14.36 3.93 -22.91
C SER A 426 -15.07 5.10 -22.19
N GLY A 427 -14.54 5.52 -21.04
CA GLY A 427 -15.10 6.59 -20.20
C GLY A 427 -16.34 6.21 -19.39
N VAL A 428 -16.79 4.96 -19.46
CA VAL A 428 -17.97 4.48 -18.71
C VAL A 428 -17.53 3.56 -17.59
N PHE A 429 -17.82 3.97 -16.36
CA PHE A 429 -17.68 3.10 -15.19
C PHE A 429 -19.01 2.40 -14.90
N ARG A 430 -18.94 1.11 -14.56
CA ARG A 430 -20.09 0.31 -14.12
C ARG A 430 -19.72 -0.46 -12.87
N LEU A 431 -20.65 -0.51 -11.92
CA LEU A 431 -20.57 -1.32 -10.72
C LEU A 431 -21.90 -2.04 -10.52
N ARG A 432 -21.85 -3.33 -10.22
CA ARG A 432 -22.97 -4.11 -9.72
C ARG A 432 -22.61 -4.76 -8.40
N TYR A 433 -23.48 -4.61 -7.40
CA TYR A 433 -23.30 -5.28 -6.11
C TYR A 433 -24.62 -5.81 -5.55
N SER A 434 -24.52 -6.86 -4.75
CA SER A 434 -25.63 -7.34 -3.93
C SER A 434 -25.65 -6.59 -2.61
N THR A 435 -26.83 -6.32 -2.04
CA THR A 435 -26.98 -5.68 -0.72
C THR A 435 -26.74 -6.63 0.46
N GLU A 436 -26.38 -7.89 0.19
CA GLU A 436 -25.92 -8.86 1.19
C GLU A 436 -24.49 -8.54 1.65
N ARG A 437 -24.24 -8.62 2.96
CA ARG A 437 -22.91 -8.47 3.57
C ARG A 437 -21.97 -9.61 3.13
N ALA A 438 -20.68 -9.32 3.04
CA ALA A 438 -19.66 -10.30 2.64
C ALA A 438 -19.57 -11.51 3.59
N ASP A 439 -19.81 -11.28 4.89
CA ASP A 439 -19.87 -12.30 5.95
C ASP A 439 -21.19 -13.11 5.96
N ARG A 440 -22.15 -12.76 5.07
CA ARG A 440 -23.50 -13.33 5.00
C ARG A 440 -24.35 -13.11 6.25
N ALA A 441 -24.00 -12.15 7.10
CA ALA A 441 -24.76 -11.80 8.31
C ALA A 441 -26.03 -10.94 8.03
N GLY A 442 -26.54 -10.97 6.79
CA GLY A 442 -27.73 -10.23 6.36
C GLY A 442 -27.39 -9.02 5.48
N SER A 443 -28.11 -7.91 5.67
CA SER A 443 -27.97 -6.67 4.90
C SER A 443 -27.62 -5.49 5.79
N PHE A 444 -27.06 -4.43 5.20
CA PHE A 444 -26.77 -3.18 5.90
C PHE A 444 -28.04 -2.42 6.28
N ALA A 445 -27.90 -1.53 7.27
CA ALA A 445 -29.00 -0.65 7.66
C ALA A 445 -29.38 0.31 6.52
N PRO A 446 -30.65 0.75 6.43
CA PRO A 446 -31.04 1.77 5.47
C PRO A 446 -30.16 3.03 5.59
N GLY A 447 -29.72 3.54 4.45
CA GLY A 447 -28.85 4.73 4.39
C GLY A 447 -27.36 4.47 4.55
N THR A 448 -26.91 3.22 4.77
CA THR A 448 -25.48 2.89 4.67
C THR A 448 -24.97 3.16 3.25
N GLN A 449 -23.86 3.90 3.15
CA GLN A 449 -23.34 4.41 1.89
C GLN A 449 -22.26 3.51 1.30
N THR A 450 -22.37 3.30 -0.02
CA THR A 450 -21.31 2.85 -0.93
C THR A 450 -20.59 4.08 -1.47
N PHE A 451 -19.26 4.06 -1.48
CA PHE A 451 -18.39 5.11 -2.01
C PHE A 451 -17.66 4.61 -3.26
N ILE A 452 -17.73 5.41 -4.31
CA ILE A 452 -17.12 5.15 -5.62
C ILE A 452 -16.19 6.32 -5.92
N SER A 453 -14.92 6.03 -6.19
CA SER A 453 -13.96 7.03 -6.68
C SER A 453 -14.33 7.44 -8.10
N VAL A 454 -14.45 8.74 -8.36
CA VAL A 454 -14.73 9.33 -9.67
C VAL A 454 -13.83 10.55 -9.87
N PRO A 455 -12.52 10.36 -10.11
CA PRO A 455 -11.56 11.45 -10.10
C PRO A 455 -11.82 12.49 -11.22
N PRO A 456 -11.61 13.80 -10.97
CA PRO A 456 -11.81 14.84 -11.98
C PRO A 456 -10.92 14.68 -13.23
N VAL A 457 -9.77 14.00 -13.11
CA VAL A 457 -8.88 13.71 -14.26
C VAL A 457 -9.56 12.83 -15.32
N GLU A 458 -10.46 11.94 -14.91
CA GLU A 458 -11.24 11.07 -15.81
C GLU A 458 -12.47 11.78 -16.39
N TYR A 459 -13.05 12.71 -15.62
CA TYR A 459 -14.28 13.43 -15.98
C TYR A 459 -14.10 14.96 -15.85
N PRO A 460 -13.21 15.58 -16.65
CA PRO A 460 -12.89 17.01 -16.50
C PRO A 460 -14.07 17.94 -16.80
N ASN A 461 -15.09 17.44 -17.49
CA ASN A 461 -16.30 18.19 -17.83
C ASN A 461 -17.51 17.78 -16.96
N GLY A 462 -17.28 17.03 -15.89
CA GLY A 462 -18.32 16.42 -15.06
C GLY A 462 -18.75 15.04 -15.58
N TYR A 463 -19.68 14.42 -14.86
CA TYR A 463 -20.23 13.11 -15.15
C TYR A 463 -21.73 13.03 -14.86
N GLN A 464 -22.39 12.04 -15.44
CA GLN A 464 -23.77 11.66 -15.16
C GLN A 464 -23.81 10.31 -14.44
N VAL A 465 -24.79 10.15 -13.54
CA VAL A 465 -24.98 8.90 -12.78
C VAL A 465 -26.35 8.33 -13.06
N SER A 466 -26.39 7.03 -13.36
CA SER A 466 -27.61 6.23 -13.33
C SER A 466 -27.46 5.18 -12.23
N VAL A 467 -28.45 5.10 -11.35
CA VAL A 467 -28.52 4.08 -10.29
C VAL A 467 -29.85 3.34 -10.40
N ALA A 468 -29.79 2.01 -10.50
CA ALA A 468 -30.95 1.14 -10.36
C ALA A 468 -30.87 0.38 -9.03
N GLY A 469 -31.98 0.32 -8.29
CA GLY A 469 -32.03 -0.29 -6.95
C GLY A 469 -31.43 0.58 -5.84
N GLY A 470 -31.17 1.85 -6.11
CA GLY A 470 -30.60 2.80 -5.17
C GLY A 470 -30.59 4.22 -5.70
N GLN A 471 -29.96 5.13 -4.96
CA GLN A 471 -29.92 6.56 -5.25
C GLN A 471 -28.54 7.13 -4.97
N ALA A 472 -28.08 8.03 -5.85
CA ALA A 472 -26.91 8.85 -5.59
C ALA A 472 -27.26 9.96 -4.58
N VAL A 473 -26.44 10.12 -3.55
CA VAL A 473 -26.66 11.06 -2.43
C VAL A 473 -25.53 12.08 -2.25
N SER A 474 -24.45 11.96 -3.00
CA SER A 474 -23.40 12.98 -3.07
C SER A 474 -23.82 14.19 -3.91
N ALA A 475 -23.11 15.30 -3.77
CA ALA A 475 -23.29 16.45 -4.65
C ALA A 475 -22.95 16.09 -6.11
N PRO A 476 -23.52 16.78 -7.11
CA PRO A 476 -23.14 16.62 -8.50
C PRO A 476 -21.64 16.79 -8.70
N ASN A 477 -21.03 15.91 -9.51
CA ASN A 477 -19.59 15.92 -9.82
C ASN A 477 -18.66 15.78 -8.61
N ALA A 478 -19.14 15.22 -7.49
CA ALA A 478 -18.27 14.92 -6.36
C ALA A 478 -17.18 13.90 -6.79
N PRO A 479 -15.91 14.08 -6.36
CA PRO A 479 -14.83 13.14 -6.68
C PRO A 479 -15.02 11.78 -6.02
N VAL A 480 -15.87 11.70 -4.99
CA VAL A 480 -16.37 10.46 -4.42
C VAL A 480 -17.90 10.45 -4.53
N LEU A 481 -18.41 9.59 -5.40
CA LEU A 481 -19.83 9.35 -5.56
C LEU A 481 -20.34 8.47 -4.41
N ALA A 482 -21.34 8.98 -3.68
CA ALA A 482 -22.00 8.23 -2.61
C ALA A 482 -23.34 7.67 -3.10
N VAL A 483 -23.57 6.37 -2.91
CA VAL A 483 -24.79 5.67 -3.31
C VAL A 483 -25.40 4.95 -2.11
N VAL A 484 -26.71 5.04 -1.93
CA VAL A 484 -27.48 4.26 -0.95
C VAL A 484 -28.43 3.31 -1.68
N ALA A 485 -28.60 2.09 -1.17
CA ALA A 485 -29.59 1.16 -1.69
C ALA A 485 -31.02 1.59 -1.33
N ASP A 486 -31.98 1.34 -2.24
CA ASP A 486 -33.39 1.51 -1.94
C ASP A 486 -33.86 0.46 -0.93
N ALA A 487 -34.90 0.78 -0.17
CA ALA A 487 -35.47 -0.16 0.79
C ALA A 487 -35.95 -1.44 0.10
N GLY A 488 -35.42 -2.60 0.53
CA GLY A 488 -35.77 -3.91 -0.02
C GLY A 488 -35.07 -4.27 -1.33
N ALA A 489 -34.18 -3.42 -1.86
CA ALA A 489 -33.35 -3.77 -3.01
C ALA A 489 -32.37 -4.89 -2.65
N THR A 490 -32.28 -5.92 -3.50
CA THR A 490 -31.32 -7.04 -3.35
C THR A 490 -30.03 -6.81 -4.13
N THR A 491 -30.07 -5.89 -5.09
CA THR A 491 -29.00 -5.57 -6.03
C THR A 491 -29.04 -4.08 -6.32
N VAL A 492 -27.88 -3.48 -6.50
CA VAL A 492 -27.71 -2.11 -6.99
C VAL A 492 -26.79 -2.12 -8.20
N ASP A 493 -27.21 -1.43 -9.25
CA ASP A 493 -26.44 -1.23 -10.48
C ASP A 493 -26.16 0.26 -10.64
N VAL A 494 -24.89 0.64 -10.74
CA VAL A 494 -24.42 2.02 -10.92
C VAL A 494 -23.73 2.13 -12.27
N ALA A 495 -24.04 3.17 -13.03
CA ALA A 495 -23.29 3.57 -14.21
C ALA A 495 -22.90 5.04 -14.10
N VAL A 496 -21.63 5.35 -14.34
CA VAL A 496 -21.10 6.70 -14.45
C VAL A 496 -20.62 6.91 -15.89
N THR A 497 -21.11 7.98 -16.52
CA THR A 497 -20.78 8.34 -17.90
C THR A 497 -20.34 9.79 -17.98
N PRO A 498 -19.60 10.20 -19.03
CA PRO A 498 -19.30 11.61 -19.26
C PRO A 498 -20.55 12.49 -19.39
#